data_AF-A0A838KI81-F1
#
_entry.id   AF-A0A838KI81-F1
#
_cell.length_a   1.000
_cell.length_b   1.000
_cell.length_c   1.000
_cell.angle_alpha   90.00
_cell.angle_beta   90.00
_cell.angle_gamma   90.00
#
_symmetry.space_group_name_H-M   'P 1'
#
loop_
_entity.id
_entity.type
_entity.pdbx_description
1 polymer ?
#
loop_
_entity_poly.entity_id
_entity_poly.type
_entity_poly.pdbx_seq_one_letter_code
_entity_poly.pdbx_strand_id
1 'polypeptide(L)'
;MTAPPSRDQLREHLVQSGIAGAVATSREDNLLKYGFFAARASQAMFGLEPRGRWRLGDVLELMVARVGVSPDPTYLRGPDRIDPDLTVSGLDRMAAQLKLVAREGARVVVATGHPAGLLPVHLAVAAGLRRAGATVLTPAAGVRYALTTRGGRVEREIRYINHVATVSTRGELNHTHSPRPMEAVLSALRETDEPLPELVVADHGWAGAAGQAGVSAVGFADSNDPALFVGEAEGTVAVTVPLDDNVAPHLYAPVTSYLLAAAGLD
;
A
#
# COMPACT_ATOMS: atom_id res chain seq x y z
N MET A 1 3.60 26.26 5.25
CA MET A 1 2.78 25.02 5.26
C MET A 1 1.68 25.23 6.28
N THR A 2 0.45 24.83 5.97
CA THR A 2 -0.64 24.79 6.95
C THR A 2 -0.28 23.78 8.04
N ALA A 3 -0.67 24.05 9.29
CA ALA A 3 -0.44 23.11 10.39
C ALA A 3 -1.07 21.74 10.07
N PRO A 4 -0.43 20.62 10.46
CA PRO A 4 -1.02 19.30 10.26
C PRO A 4 -2.36 19.20 11.01
N PRO A 5 -3.35 18.46 10.46
CA PRO A 5 -4.65 18.33 11.12
C PRO A 5 -4.51 17.59 12.45
N SER A 6 -5.37 17.90 13.42
CA SER A 6 -5.57 17.04 14.58
C SER A 6 -6.17 15.69 14.16
N ARG A 7 -6.17 14.71 15.07
CA ARG A 7 -6.84 13.41 14.83
C ARG A 7 -8.31 13.59 14.45
N ASP A 8 -9.03 14.45 15.16
CA ASP A 8 -10.46 14.68 14.90
C ASP A 8 -10.70 15.36 13.56
N GLN A 9 -9.86 16.35 13.21
CA GLN A 9 -9.92 17.01 11.90
C GLN A 9 -9.61 16.03 10.77
N LEU A 10 -8.61 15.15 10.96
CA LEU A 10 -8.30 14.13 9.98
C LEU A 10 -9.44 13.13 9.84
N ARG A 11 -10.03 12.67 10.95
CA ARG A 11 -11.17 11.75 10.95
C ARG A 11 -12.36 12.33 10.19
N GLU A 12 -12.69 13.59 10.44
CA GLU A 12 -13.75 14.30 9.71
C GLU A 12 -13.44 14.38 8.21
N HIS A 13 -12.20 14.77 7.85
CA HIS A 13 -11.76 14.84 6.46
C HIS A 13 -11.84 13.48 5.76
N LEU A 14 -11.39 12.40 6.41
CA LEU A 14 -11.45 11.05 5.86
C LEU A 14 -12.88 10.65 5.46
N VAL A 15 -13.86 10.96 6.32
CA VAL A 15 -15.28 10.69 6.06
C VAL A 15 -15.83 11.58 4.94
N GLN A 16 -15.55 12.88 4.97
CA GLN A 16 -16.07 13.83 3.98
C GLN A 16 -15.52 13.60 2.56
N SER A 17 -14.28 13.11 2.47
CA SER A 17 -13.60 12.84 1.20
C SER A 17 -13.87 11.45 0.63
N GLY A 18 -14.51 10.56 1.41
CA GLY A 18 -14.72 9.17 1.02
C GLY A 18 -13.46 8.29 1.08
N ILE A 19 -12.37 8.78 1.69
CA ILE A 19 -11.16 7.98 1.95
C ILE A 19 -11.45 6.90 3.00
N ALA A 20 -12.28 7.23 3.98
CA ALA A 20 -12.88 6.28 4.92
C ALA A 20 -14.32 6.71 5.23
N GLY A 21 -15.02 6.01 6.11
CA GLY A 21 -16.47 6.12 6.24
C GLY A 21 -17.16 5.30 5.14
N ALA A 22 -18.20 5.84 4.51
CA ALA A 22 -18.81 5.20 3.35
C ALA A 22 -17.91 5.38 2.13
N VAL A 23 -17.39 4.28 1.59
CA VAL A 23 -16.43 4.28 0.47
C VAL A 23 -17.09 3.86 -0.85
N ALA A 24 -16.43 4.12 -1.97
CA ALA A 24 -16.95 3.76 -3.29
C ALA A 24 -16.94 2.24 -3.53
N THR A 25 -15.99 1.55 -2.92
CA THR A 25 -15.86 0.09 -2.99
C THR A 25 -17.08 -0.59 -2.37
N SER A 26 -17.78 -1.39 -3.18
CA SER A 26 -19.03 -2.04 -2.78
C SER A 26 -18.80 -3.34 -2.02
N ARG A 27 -19.80 -3.74 -1.24
CA ARG A 27 -19.82 -5.01 -0.51
C ARG A 27 -19.64 -6.20 -1.45
N GLU A 28 -20.29 -6.21 -2.61
CA GLU A 28 -20.15 -7.30 -3.57
C GLU A 28 -18.74 -7.37 -4.18
N ASP A 29 -18.05 -6.25 -4.38
CA ASP A 29 -16.65 -6.26 -4.83
C ASP A 29 -15.73 -6.77 -3.71
N ASN A 30 -15.90 -6.30 -2.48
CA ASN A 30 -15.19 -6.82 -1.29
C ASN A 30 -15.31 -8.34 -1.21
N LEU A 31 -16.53 -8.88 -1.18
CA LEU A 31 -16.75 -10.33 -1.08
C LEU A 31 -16.16 -11.10 -2.28
N LEU A 32 -16.23 -10.53 -3.49
CA LEU A 32 -15.62 -11.11 -4.69
C LEU A 32 -14.09 -11.22 -4.54
N LYS A 33 -13.41 -10.14 -4.13
CA LYS A 33 -11.95 -10.13 -3.95
C LYS A 33 -11.51 -11.01 -2.78
N TYR A 34 -12.27 -11.04 -1.69
CA TYR A 34 -12.03 -11.96 -0.58
C TYR A 34 -12.15 -13.42 -1.04
N GLY A 35 -13.13 -13.71 -1.90
CA GLY A 35 -13.27 -15.02 -2.53
C GLY A 35 -12.07 -15.39 -3.41
N PHE A 36 -11.58 -14.44 -4.24
CA PHE A 36 -10.35 -14.65 -5.02
C PHE A 36 -9.13 -14.89 -4.13
N PHE A 37 -9.02 -14.16 -3.02
CA PHE A 37 -7.97 -14.36 -2.04
C PHE A 37 -8.05 -15.75 -1.40
N ALA A 38 -9.23 -16.13 -0.89
CA ALA A 38 -9.46 -17.44 -0.28
C ALA A 38 -9.21 -18.60 -1.25
N ALA A 39 -9.48 -18.40 -2.54
CA ALA A 39 -9.18 -19.34 -3.61
C ALA A 39 -7.70 -19.32 -4.08
N ARG A 40 -6.86 -18.50 -3.46
CA ARG A 40 -5.43 -18.31 -3.80
C ARG A 40 -5.21 -17.88 -5.26
N ALA A 41 -6.12 -17.08 -5.80
CA ALA A 41 -5.93 -16.50 -7.13
C ALA A 41 -4.70 -15.58 -7.11
N SER A 42 -3.72 -15.84 -7.99
CA SER A 42 -2.42 -15.15 -7.98
C SER A 42 -2.52 -13.62 -7.97
N GLN A 43 -3.46 -13.06 -8.72
CA GLN A 43 -3.71 -11.61 -8.81
C GLN A 43 -4.23 -10.96 -7.52
N ALA A 44 -4.74 -11.76 -6.57
CA ALA A 44 -5.23 -11.31 -5.28
C ALA A 44 -4.21 -11.51 -4.15
N MET A 45 -3.06 -12.16 -4.42
CA MET A 45 -2.07 -12.49 -3.38
C MET A 45 -1.06 -11.38 -3.12
N PHE A 46 -0.89 -10.45 -4.07
CA PHE A 46 0.08 -9.35 -3.98
C PHE A 46 1.52 -9.81 -3.67
N GLY A 47 1.89 -11.01 -4.13
CA GLY A 47 3.21 -11.59 -3.90
C GLY A 47 3.37 -12.29 -2.54
N LEU A 48 2.33 -12.32 -1.71
CA LEU A 48 2.35 -13.02 -0.43
C LEU A 48 2.01 -14.50 -0.59
N GLU A 49 2.58 -15.32 0.29
CA GLU A 49 2.23 -16.73 0.46
C GLU A 49 1.65 -16.97 1.86
N PRO A 50 0.37 -16.63 2.11
CA PRO A 50 -0.24 -16.75 3.44
C PRO A 50 -0.16 -18.17 4.00
N ARG A 51 0.26 -18.31 5.25
CA ARG A 51 0.45 -19.58 5.97
C ARG A 51 -0.88 -20.18 6.43
N GLY A 52 -1.82 -19.35 6.87
CA GLY A 52 -3.16 -19.76 7.30
C GLY A 52 -4.04 -20.21 6.15
N ARG A 53 -5.14 -20.92 6.41
CA ARG A 53 -6.05 -21.36 5.33
C ARG A 53 -6.85 -20.20 4.72
N TRP A 54 -7.19 -19.18 5.51
CA TRP A 54 -7.90 -17.97 5.09
C TRP A 54 -9.10 -18.24 4.18
N ARG A 55 -10.12 -18.93 4.70
CA ARG A 55 -11.41 -19.07 4.02
C ARG A 55 -12.10 -17.70 3.97
N LEU A 56 -13.12 -17.57 3.11
CA LEU A 56 -13.89 -16.32 2.95
C LEU A 56 -14.36 -15.74 4.30
N GLY A 57 -14.86 -16.59 5.20
CA GLY A 57 -15.28 -16.17 6.54
C GLY A 57 -14.12 -15.62 7.39
N ASP A 58 -12.97 -16.30 7.41
CA ASP A 58 -11.77 -15.87 8.12
C ASP A 58 -11.26 -14.52 7.59
N VAL A 59 -11.30 -14.34 6.26
CA VAL A 59 -10.93 -13.07 5.61
C VAL A 59 -11.90 -11.97 6.00
N LEU A 60 -13.21 -12.22 5.93
CA LEU A 60 -14.22 -11.22 6.32
C LEU A 60 -14.05 -10.81 7.79
N GLU A 61 -13.86 -11.76 8.71
CA GLU A 61 -13.61 -11.48 10.13
C GLU A 61 -12.38 -10.59 10.32
N LEU A 62 -11.28 -10.90 9.62
CA LEU A 62 -10.08 -10.07 9.64
C LEU A 62 -10.35 -8.66 9.12
N MET A 63 -11.06 -8.54 8.00
CA MET A 63 -11.34 -7.23 7.38
C MET A 63 -12.27 -6.40 8.26
N VAL A 64 -13.21 -7.01 8.98
CA VAL A 64 -14.00 -6.33 10.02
C VAL A 64 -13.07 -5.76 11.10
N ALA A 65 -12.10 -6.54 11.58
CA ALA A 65 -11.21 -6.12 12.65
C ALA A 65 -10.15 -5.08 12.22
N ARG A 66 -9.65 -5.17 10.98
CA ARG A 66 -8.51 -4.36 10.49
C ARG A 66 -8.88 -3.19 9.61
N VAL A 67 -10.03 -3.27 8.94
CA VAL A 67 -10.53 -2.24 8.02
C VAL A 67 -11.83 -1.63 8.54
N GLY A 68 -12.63 -2.41 9.27
CA GLY A 68 -13.89 -1.93 9.82
C GLY A 68 -15.05 -2.02 8.84
N VAL A 69 -14.99 -2.91 7.84
CA VAL A 69 -16.11 -3.22 6.94
C VAL A 69 -17.34 -3.73 7.71
N SER A 70 -18.53 -3.76 7.09
CA SER A 70 -19.73 -4.33 7.73
C SER A 70 -19.50 -5.77 8.23
N PRO A 71 -19.83 -6.05 9.51
CA PRO A 71 -19.67 -7.37 10.12
C PRO A 71 -20.80 -8.35 9.78
N ASP A 72 -21.90 -7.88 9.18
CA ASP A 72 -23.04 -8.72 8.84
C ASP A 72 -22.70 -9.65 7.66
N PRO A 73 -22.60 -10.97 7.88
CA PRO A 73 -22.29 -11.91 6.80
C PRO A 73 -23.46 -12.09 5.83
N THR A 74 -24.66 -11.64 6.18
CA THR A 74 -25.85 -11.66 5.31
C THR A 74 -25.98 -10.41 4.45
N TYR A 75 -25.17 -9.38 4.72
CA TYR A 75 -25.07 -8.18 3.89
C TYR A 75 -24.22 -8.47 2.65
N LEU A 76 -24.87 -8.71 1.52
CA LEU A 76 -24.20 -9.19 0.30
C LEU A 76 -24.02 -8.13 -0.80
N ARG A 77 -24.74 -6.99 -0.74
CA ARG A 77 -24.75 -5.97 -1.80
C ARG A 77 -24.94 -4.56 -1.26
N GLY A 78 -24.31 -3.58 -1.90
CA GLY A 78 -24.44 -2.16 -1.62
C GLY A 78 -23.15 -1.51 -1.12
N PRO A 79 -23.21 -0.26 -0.63
CA PRO A 79 -22.02 0.45 -0.15
C PRO A 79 -21.41 -0.26 1.07
N ASP A 80 -20.08 -0.32 1.12
CA ASP A 80 -19.37 -0.74 2.32
C ASP A 80 -18.69 0.44 3.00
N ARG A 81 -17.90 0.14 4.03
CA ARG A 81 -17.20 1.17 4.79
C ARG A 81 -15.77 0.79 5.15
N ILE A 82 -14.97 1.83 5.38
CA ILE A 82 -13.70 1.75 6.10
C ILE A 82 -13.88 2.54 7.40
N ASP A 83 -13.47 1.99 8.53
CA ASP A 83 -13.54 2.72 9.79
C ASP A 83 -12.44 3.80 9.83
N PRO A 84 -12.82 5.10 9.91
CA PRO A 84 -11.85 6.18 9.89
C PRO A 84 -10.91 6.15 11.11
N ASP A 85 -11.36 5.62 12.25
CA ASP A 85 -10.51 5.52 13.45
C ASP A 85 -9.43 4.43 13.29
N LEU A 86 -9.72 3.37 12.54
CA LEU A 86 -8.72 2.37 12.13
C LEU A 86 -7.73 2.95 11.11
N THR A 87 -8.18 3.80 10.18
CA THR A 87 -7.29 4.54 9.27
C THR A 87 -6.31 5.42 10.05
N VAL A 88 -6.81 6.28 10.94
CA VAL A 88 -5.94 7.18 11.73
C VAL A 88 -4.96 6.37 12.59
N SER A 89 -5.43 5.32 13.25
CA SER A 89 -4.57 4.43 14.05
C SER A 89 -3.53 3.70 13.19
N GLY A 90 -3.89 3.30 11.97
CA GLY A 90 -2.96 2.75 10.98
C GLY A 90 -1.86 3.75 10.63
N LEU A 91 -2.21 5.01 10.40
CA LEU A 91 -1.24 6.08 10.11
C LEU A 91 -0.27 6.31 11.26
N ASP A 92 -0.71 6.25 12.52
CA ASP A 92 0.21 6.37 13.67
C ASP A 92 1.23 5.23 13.71
N ARG A 93 0.77 4.00 13.46
CA ARG A 93 1.65 2.81 13.41
C ARG A 93 2.64 2.92 12.26
N MET A 94 2.19 3.38 11.09
CA MET A 94 3.07 3.62 9.94
C MET A 94 4.08 4.74 10.25
N ALA A 95 3.65 5.84 10.87
CA ALA A 95 4.52 6.93 11.29
C ALA A 95 5.63 6.44 12.24
N ALA A 96 5.30 5.54 13.16
CA ALA A 96 6.29 4.92 14.04
C ALA A 96 7.35 4.12 13.26
N GLN A 97 6.97 3.39 12.21
CA GLN A 97 7.92 2.68 11.33
C GLN A 97 8.79 3.65 10.51
N LEU A 98 8.18 4.70 9.96
CA LEU A 98 8.90 5.74 9.21
C LEU A 98 9.96 6.43 10.08
N LYS A 99 9.64 6.70 11.35
CA LYS A 99 10.56 7.34 12.30
C LYS A 99 11.84 6.54 12.56
N LEU A 100 11.78 5.20 12.48
CA LEU A 100 12.94 4.33 12.67
C LEU A 100 13.98 4.49 11.53
N VAL A 101 13.50 4.82 10.33
CA VAL A 101 14.33 5.00 9.13
C VAL A 101 14.51 6.47 8.75
N ALA A 102 14.00 7.41 9.54
CA ALA A 102 14.17 8.85 9.37
C ALA A 102 15.54 9.33 9.90
N ARG A 103 16.64 8.78 9.36
CA ARG A 103 18.01 9.04 9.82
C ARG A 103 19.04 8.80 8.73
N GLU A 104 20.24 9.35 8.92
CA GLU A 104 21.39 9.11 8.05
C GLU A 104 21.76 7.62 7.98
N GLY A 105 22.10 7.16 6.78
CA GLY A 105 22.47 5.77 6.51
C GLY A 105 21.30 4.82 6.36
N ALA A 106 20.07 5.23 6.73
CA ALA A 106 18.90 4.40 6.53
C ALA A 106 18.61 4.20 5.03
N ARG A 107 18.33 2.95 4.62
CA ARG A 107 18.05 2.62 3.22
C ARG A 107 16.59 2.24 3.04
N VAL A 108 15.88 2.90 2.13
CA VAL A 108 14.44 2.68 1.92
C VAL A 108 14.09 2.58 0.45
N VAL A 109 13.04 1.84 0.13
CA VAL A 109 12.39 1.86 -1.19
C VAL A 109 10.97 2.38 -1.02
N VAL A 110 10.56 3.30 -1.89
CA VAL A 110 9.19 3.81 -1.94
C VAL A 110 8.59 3.46 -3.30
N ALA A 111 7.39 2.89 -3.31
CA ALA A 111 6.76 2.42 -4.55
C ALA A 111 5.24 2.55 -4.49
N THR A 112 4.58 2.60 -5.65
CA THR A 112 3.12 2.53 -5.71
C THR A 112 2.64 1.69 -6.88
N GLY A 113 1.66 0.83 -6.57
CA GLY A 113 0.85 0.09 -7.50
C GLY A 113 -0.36 0.88 -7.99
N HIS A 114 -0.80 1.91 -7.26
CA HIS A 114 -1.96 2.75 -7.58
C HIS A 114 -1.59 4.23 -7.87
N PRO A 115 -0.77 4.53 -8.90
CA PRO A 115 -0.18 5.86 -9.10
C PRO A 115 -1.20 6.96 -9.41
N ALA A 116 -2.42 6.61 -9.83
CA ALA A 116 -3.48 7.59 -10.09
C ALA A 116 -3.97 8.28 -8.81
N GLY A 117 -3.93 7.60 -7.66
CA GLY A 117 -4.42 8.08 -6.36
C GLY A 117 -3.27 8.39 -5.41
N LEU A 118 -2.47 7.38 -5.08
CA LEU A 118 -1.50 7.41 -3.97
C LEU A 118 -0.13 8.01 -4.30
N LEU A 119 0.19 8.27 -5.58
CA LEU A 119 1.50 8.79 -5.96
C LEU A 119 1.91 10.06 -5.18
N PRO A 120 1.05 11.07 -4.98
CA PRO A 120 1.42 12.26 -4.19
C PRO A 120 1.78 11.97 -2.73
N VAL A 121 1.12 10.98 -2.11
CA VAL A 121 1.42 10.56 -0.73
C VAL A 121 2.84 10.00 -0.66
N HIS A 122 3.14 9.04 -1.54
CA HIS A 122 4.45 8.40 -1.62
C HIS A 122 5.56 9.37 -1.99
N LEU A 123 5.29 10.34 -2.88
CA LEU A 123 6.24 11.40 -3.24
C LEU A 123 6.62 12.24 -2.02
N ALA A 124 5.64 12.60 -1.20
CA ALA A 124 5.85 13.40 0.00
C ALA A 124 6.62 12.61 1.08
N VAL A 125 6.30 11.32 1.27
CA VAL A 125 7.05 10.42 2.16
C VAL A 125 8.50 10.26 1.72
N ALA A 126 8.74 9.99 0.43
CA ALA A 126 10.10 9.89 -0.11
C ALA A 126 10.88 11.19 0.09
N ALA A 127 10.26 12.34 -0.14
CA ALA A 127 10.89 13.65 0.08
C ALA A 127 11.22 13.89 1.56
N GLY A 128 10.30 13.55 2.48
CA GLY A 128 10.49 13.68 3.92
C GLY A 128 11.65 12.80 4.42
N LEU A 129 11.65 11.51 4.05
CA LEU A 129 12.72 10.57 4.41
C LEU A 129 14.10 11.05 3.94
N ARG A 130 14.18 11.59 2.70
CA ARG A 130 15.42 12.18 2.19
C ARG A 130 15.88 13.40 2.99
N ARG A 131 14.96 14.29 3.39
CA ARG A 131 15.30 15.44 4.23
C ARG A 131 15.84 15.00 5.59
N ALA A 132 15.34 13.89 6.12
CA ALA A 132 15.81 13.29 7.37
C ALA A 132 17.14 12.50 7.24
N GLY A 133 17.74 12.45 6.04
CA GLY A 133 19.03 11.80 5.78
C GLY A 133 18.95 10.36 5.27
N ALA A 134 17.74 9.81 5.08
CA ALA A 134 17.59 8.46 4.53
C ALA A 134 17.93 8.44 3.03
N THR A 135 18.51 7.33 2.58
CA THR A 135 18.75 7.04 1.17
C THR A 135 17.54 6.32 0.57
N VAL A 136 16.75 7.04 -0.24
CA VAL A 136 15.66 6.44 -1.03
C VAL A 136 16.21 5.85 -2.32
N LEU A 137 16.32 4.52 -2.33
CA LEU A 137 16.94 3.75 -3.41
C LEU A 137 16.06 3.72 -4.67
N THR A 138 16.71 3.64 -5.84
CA THR A 138 16.03 3.49 -7.14
C THR A 138 16.56 2.32 -7.98
N PRO A 139 16.65 1.09 -7.43
CA PRO A 139 17.17 -0.07 -8.14
C PRO A 139 16.23 -0.51 -9.27
N ALA A 140 16.75 -1.30 -10.21
CA ALA A 140 15.99 -1.83 -11.33
C ALA A 140 15.26 -0.76 -12.20
N ALA A 141 15.72 0.49 -12.17
CA ALA A 141 15.17 1.55 -13.03
C ALA A 141 15.29 1.16 -14.51
N GLY A 142 14.18 1.22 -15.24
CA GLY A 142 14.13 0.84 -16.65
C GLY A 142 14.04 -0.67 -16.91
N VAL A 143 14.05 -1.52 -15.87
CA VAL A 143 13.82 -2.96 -16.04
C VAL A 143 12.41 -3.19 -16.57
N ARG A 144 12.30 -4.08 -17.56
CA ARG A 144 11.06 -4.42 -18.24
C ARG A 144 10.63 -5.85 -17.93
N TYR A 145 9.32 -6.04 -17.86
CA TYR A 145 8.74 -7.37 -17.72
C TYR A 145 7.47 -7.49 -18.56
N ALA A 146 7.24 -8.69 -19.07
CA ALA A 146 6.02 -9.01 -19.79
C ALA A 146 4.94 -9.51 -18.83
N LEU A 147 3.70 -9.12 -19.11
CA LEU A 147 2.50 -9.68 -18.49
C LEU A 147 1.50 -10.04 -19.58
N THR A 148 0.69 -11.06 -19.32
CA THR A 148 -0.44 -11.41 -20.18
C THR A 148 -1.69 -10.76 -19.59
N THR A 149 -2.31 -9.89 -20.37
CA THR A 149 -3.61 -9.28 -20.07
C THR A 149 -4.69 -9.92 -20.93
N ARG A 150 -5.96 -9.57 -20.71
CA ARG A 150 -7.05 -9.97 -21.62
C ARG A 150 -6.83 -9.47 -23.06
N GLY A 151 -6.14 -8.35 -23.22
CA GLY A 151 -5.78 -7.77 -24.53
C GLY A 151 -4.49 -8.33 -25.14
N GLY A 152 -3.93 -9.40 -24.55
CA GLY A 152 -2.68 -10.01 -25.00
C GLY A 152 -1.47 -9.61 -24.16
N ARG A 153 -0.28 -9.88 -24.70
CA ARG A 153 1.00 -9.61 -24.03
C ARG A 153 1.28 -8.12 -24.02
N VAL A 154 1.48 -7.57 -22.83
CA VAL A 154 1.88 -6.18 -22.59
C VAL A 154 3.27 -6.19 -21.95
N GLU A 155 4.10 -5.24 -22.32
CA GLU A 155 5.37 -4.97 -21.66
C GLU A 155 5.20 -3.78 -20.71
N ARG A 156 5.66 -3.93 -19.47
CA ARG A 156 5.73 -2.88 -18.46
C ARG A 156 7.17 -2.60 -18.10
N GLU A 157 7.45 -1.35 -17.76
CA GLU A 157 8.76 -0.85 -17.36
C GLU A 157 8.68 -0.24 -15.96
N ILE A 158 9.66 -0.54 -15.10
CA ILE A 158 9.81 0.12 -13.79
C ILE A 158 10.31 1.56 -14.03
N ARG A 159 9.54 2.54 -13.55
CA ARG A 159 9.82 3.96 -13.71
C ARG A 159 9.80 4.66 -12.35
N TYR A 160 10.81 5.48 -12.09
CA TYR A 160 10.87 6.29 -10.88
C TYR A 160 10.41 7.72 -11.15
N ILE A 161 9.45 8.20 -10.37
CA ILE A 161 9.05 9.61 -10.33
C ILE A 161 9.53 10.16 -8.99
N ASN A 162 10.56 11.02 -9.00
CA ASN A 162 11.19 11.57 -7.79
C ASN A 162 11.41 10.51 -6.68
N HIS A 163 12.07 9.40 -7.02
CA HIS A 163 12.38 8.26 -6.15
C HIS A 163 11.21 7.33 -5.79
N VAL A 164 10.00 7.56 -6.29
CA VAL A 164 8.88 6.62 -6.12
C VAL A 164 8.81 5.68 -7.32
N ALA A 165 8.97 4.38 -7.07
CA ALA A 165 8.84 3.36 -8.11
C ALA A 165 7.37 3.22 -8.54
N THR A 166 7.16 3.18 -9.84
CA THR A 166 5.87 2.95 -10.50
C THR A 166 6.10 1.97 -11.65
N VAL A 167 5.03 1.49 -12.27
CA VAL A 167 5.13 0.80 -13.55
C VAL A 167 4.51 1.63 -14.66
N SER A 168 5.10 1.56 -15.84
CA SER A 168 4.61 2.27 -17.01
C SER A 168 4.52 1.39 -18.25
N THR A 169 3.61 1.73 -19.15
CA THR A 169 3.51 1.17 -20.50
C THR A 169 3.52 2.34 -21.47
N ARG A 170 4.55 2.40 -22.33
CA ARG A 170 4.73 3.48 -23.34
C ARG A 170 4.63 4.90 -22.75
N GLY A 171 5.08 5.10 -21.51
CA GLY A 171 5.07 6.38 -20.82
C GLY A 171 3.86 6.65 -19.92
N GLU A 172 2.78 5.86 -20.04
CA GLU A 172 1.62 5.96 -19.16
C GLU A 172 1.88 5.22 -17.85
N LEU A 173 1.61 5.85 -16.70
CA LEU A 173 1.65 5.16 -15.40
C LEU A 173 0.47 4.21 -15.29
N ASN A 174 0.73 3.01 -14.76
CA ASN A 174 -0.22 1.91 -14.78
C ASN A 174 -0.53 1.40 -13.38
N HIS A 175 -1.82 1.10 -13.15
CA HIS A 175 -2.26 0.32 -12.00
C HIS A 175 -1.67 -1.10 -12.01
N THR A 176 -1.19 -1.58 -10.86
CA THR A 176 -0.60 -2.92 -10.76
C THR A 176 -0.77 -3.57 -9.39
N HIS A 177 -1.25 -4.81 -9.42
CA HIS A 177 -1.21 -5.75 -8.29
C HIS A 177 -0.02 -6.72 -8.39
N SER A 178 0.75 -6.65 -9.49
CA SER A 178 1.84 -7.58 -9.78
C SER A 178 2.99 -7.43 -8.77
N PRO A 179 3.51 -8.53 -8.21
CA PRO A 179 4.68 -8.50 -7.33
C PRO A 179 6.02 -8.37 -8.07
N ARG A 180 6.04 -8.75 -9.36
CA ARG A 180 7.23 -8.77 -10.22
C ARG A 180 8.10 -7.52 -10.17
N PRO A 181 7.55 -6.30 -10.15
CA PRO A 181 8.37 -5.10 -10.06
C PRO A 181 9.21 -5.02 -8.79
N MET A 182 8.66 -5.40 -7.62
CA MET A 182 9.41 -5.43 -6.37
C MET A 182 10.41 -6.59 -6.34
N GLU A 183 10.03 -7.75 -6.86
CA GLU A 183 10.96 -8.88 -7.02
C GLU A 183 12.20 -8.47 -7.84
N ALA A 184 12.00 -7.73 -8.94
CA ALA A 184 13.09 -7.20 -9.75
C ALA A 184 13.94 -6.15 -9.01
N VAL A 185 13.32 -5.27 -8.22
CA VAL A 185 14.01 -4.31 -7.33
C VAL A 185 14.93 -5.03 -6.36
N LEU A 186 14.42 -6.06 -5.67
CA LEU A 186 15.20 -6.82 -4.69
C LEU A 186 16.27 -7.69 -5.35
N SER A 187 15.99 -8.25 -6.54
CA SER A 187 16.98 -9.00 -7.34
C SER A 187 18.14 -8.10 -7.75
N ALA A 188 17.85 -6.90 -8.27
CA ALA A 188 18.87 -5.97 -8.70
C ALA A 188 19.82 -5.57 -7.55
N LEU A 189 19.29 -5.36 -6.34
CA LEU A 189 20.14 -5.09 -5.16
C LEU A 189 21.04 -6.28 -4.82
N ARG A 190 20.51 -7.52 -4.85
CA ARG A 190 21.29 -8.74 -4.58
C ARG A 190 22.37 -8.99 -5.64
N GLU A 191 22.05 -8.76 -6.91
CA GLU A 191 22.97 -8.94 -8.03
C GLU A 191 24.17 -8.00 -7.96
N THR A 192 23.99 -6.82 -7.37
CA THR A 192 25.07 -5.84 -7.15
C THR A 192 25.70 -5.94 -5.76
N ASP A 193 25.39 -6.98 -4.98
CA ASP A 193 25.84 -7.16 -3.58
C ASP A 193 25.53 -5.94 -2.68
N GLU A 194 24.46 -5.22 -3.00
CA GLU A 194 24.00 -4.07 -2.24
C GLU A 194 23.08 -4.52 -1.10
N PRO A 195 23.18 -3.91 0.10
CA PRO A 195 22.27 -4.22 1.20
C PRO A 195 20.80 -3.98 0.82
N LEU A 196 19.94 -4.92 1.24
CA LEU A 196 18.48 -4.74 1.16
C LEU A 196 18.04 -3.50 1.96
N PRO A 197 16.93 -2.84 1.59
CA PRO A 197 16.42 -1.71 2.35
C PRO A 197 15.97 -2.16 3.75
N GLU A 198 16.10 -1.26 4.73
CA GLU A 198 15.55 -1.44 6.09
C GLU A 198 14.02 -1.35 6.08
N LEU A 199 13.44 -0.59 5.15
CA LEU A 199 12.00 -0.43 5.01
C LEU A 199 11.57 -0.25 3.55
N VAL A 200 10.48 -0.92 3.18
CA VAL A 200 9.70 -0.63 1.98
C VAL A 200 8.41 0.09 2.38
N VAL A 201 8.15 1.25 1.77
CA VAL A 201 6.88 1.99 1.88
C VAL A 201 6.16 1.85 0.55
N ALA A 202 5.07 1.09 0.50
CA ALA A 202 4.41 0.80 -0.76
C ALA A 202 2.92 0.46 -0.65
N ASP A 203 2.34 -0.09 -1.71
CA ASP A 203 0.99 -0.64 -1.75
C ASP A 203 0.94 -1.86 -2.70
N HIS A 204 -0.15 -2.62 -2.61
CA HIS A 204 -0.41 -3.83 -3.40
C HIS A 204 0.78 -4.81 -3.50
N GLY A 205 1.07 -5.29 -4.72
CA GLY A 205 2.14 -6.24 -5.02
C GLY A 205 3.53 -5.76 -4.66
N TRP A 206 3.75 -4.44 -4.58
CA TRP A 206 5.04 -3.90 -4.15
C TRP A 206 5.28 -4.16 -2.66
N ALA A 207 4.28 -3.88 -1.82
CA ALA A 207 4.37 -4.10 -0.38
C ALA A 207 4.40 -5.60 -0.05
N GLY A 208 3.52 -6.39 -0.66
CA GLY A 208 3.41 -7.81 -0.36
C GLY A 208 4.66 -8.61 -0.76
N ALA A 209 5.24 -8.34 -1.93
CA ALA A 209 6.48 -8.99 -2.36
C ALA A 209 7.69 -8.62 -1.49
N ALA A 210 7.76 -7.38 -1.00
CA ALA A 210 8.81 -6.96 -0.06
C ALA A 210 8.70 -7.73 1.26
N GLY A 211 7.50 -7.77 1.85
CA GLY A 211 7.23 -8.54 3.06
C GLY A 211 7.55 -10.02 2.88
N GLN A 212 7.10 -10.63 1.78
CA GLN A 212 7.38 -12.04 1.46
C GLN A 212 8.88 -12.34 1.37
N ALA A 213 9.67 -11.38 0.87
CA ALA A 213 11.12 -11.50 0.78
C ALA A 213 11.85 -11.29 2.11
N GLY A 214 11.12 -11.08 3.22
CA GLY A 214 11.68 -10.85 4.56
C GLY A 214 12.13 -9.41 4.81
N VAL A 215 11.75 -8.47 3.95
CA VAL A 215 12.03 -7.04 4.12
C VAL A 215 10.87 -6.39 4.87
N SER A 216 11.15 -5.59 5.89
CA SER A 216 10.09 -4.85 6.60
C SER A 216 9.33 -3.96 5.61
N ALA A 217 8.01 -4.11 5.56
CA ALA A 217 7.15 -3.40 4.63
C ALA A 217 5.98 -2.76 5.36
N VAL A 218 5.67 -1.51 5.00
CA VAL A 218 4.45 -0.82 5.39
C VAL A 218 3.69 -0.39 4.14
N GLY A 219 2.36 -0.38 4.20
CA GLY A 219 1.59 0.06 3.05
C GLY A 219 0.16 0.45 3.28
N PHE A 220 -0.45 0.98 2.22
CA PHE A 220 -1.87 1.31 2.14
C PHE A 220 -2.61 0.19 1.40
N ALA A 221 -3.85 -0.08 1.79
CA ALA A 221 -4.72 -1.02 1.08
C ALA A 221 -6.19 -0.64 1.25
N ASP A 222 -6.96 -0.80 0.17
CA ASP A 222 -8.41 -0.66 0.17
C ASP A 222 -9.09 -1.87 0.84
N SER A 223 -10.36 -1.67 1.19
CA SER A 223 -11.29 -2.64 1.75
C SER A 223 -11.46 -3.90 0.91
N ASN A 224 -11.19 -3.88 -0.40
CA ASN A 224 -11.24 -5.06 -1.28
C ASN A 224 -9.88 -5.77 -1.42
N ASP A 225 -8.84 -5.31 -0.73
CA ASP A 225 -7.47 -5.79 -0.85
C ASP A 225 -6.99 -6.52 0.43
N PRO A 226 -7.52 -7.72 0.73
CA PRO A 226 -7.26 -8.39 2.02
C PRO A 226 -5.81 -8.84 2.20
N ALA A 227 -5.02 -8.92 1.12
CA ALA A 227 -3.72 -9.56 1.14
C ALA A 227 -2.74 -8.92 2.12
N LEU A 228 -2.62 -7.59 2.12
CA LEU A 228 -1.70 -6.90 3.01
C LEU A 228 -2.14 -6.99 4.47
N PHE A 229 -3.45 -6.95 4.75
CA PHE A 229 -3.97 -7.15 6.10
C PHE A 229 -3.71 -8.57 6.61
N VAL A 230 -3.83 -9.58 5.75
CA VAL A 230 -3.43 -10.96 6.07
C VAL A 230 -1.92 -11.03 6.32
N GLY A 231 -1.12 -10.38 5.47
CA GLY A 231 0.32 -10.25 5.66
C GLY A 231 0.66 -9.63 7.02
N GLU A 232 -0.08 -8.61 7.45
CA GLU A 232 0.09 -7.98 8.75
C GLU A 232 -0.32 -8.91 9.90
N ALA A 233 -1.45 -9.60 9.77
CA ALA A 233 -1.91 -10.57 10.77
C ALA A 233 -0.92 -11.73 10.96
N GLU A 234 -0.20 -12.08 9.90
CA GLU A 234 0.84 -13.12 9.93
C GLU A 234 2.25 -12.58 10.22
N GLY A 235 2.42 -11.27 10.37
CA GLY A 235 3.72 -10.63 10.64
C GLY A 235 4.68 -10.57 9.44
N THR A 236 4.22 -10.88 8.23
CA THR A 236 4.97 -10.74 6.97
C THR A 236 5.01 -9.29 6.50
N VAL A 237 3.98 -8.50 6.82
CA VAL A 237 3.91 -7.06 6.59
C VAL A 237 3.88 -6.37 7.95
N ALA A 238 4.62 -5.28 8.14
CA ALA A 238 4.73 -4.62 9.44
C ALA A 238 3.48 -3.81 9.80
N VAL A 239 2.97 -3.02 8.84
CA VAL A 239 1.77 -2.19 9.03
C VAL A 239 1.02 -2.08 7.70
N THR A 240 -0.29 -2.31 7.74
CA THR A 240 -1.22 -1.94 6.67
C THR A 240 -2.18 -0.87 7.17
N VAL A 241 -2.35 0.20 6.39
CA VAL A 241 -3.27 1.30 6.68
C VAL A 241 -4.51 1.16 5.80
N PRO A 242 -5.71 0.97 6.38
CA PRO A 242 -6.94 0.87 5.59
C PRO A 242 -7.37 2.25 5.08
N LEU A 243 -7.58 2.39 3.78
CA LEU A 243 -8.17 3.57 3.14
C LEU A 243 -8.63 3.23 1.72
N ASP A 244 -9.61 3.95 1.18
CA ASP A 244 -9.90 3.95 -0.27
C ASP A 244 -8.72 4.60 -0.97
N ASP A 245 -8.06 3.88 -1.88
CA ASP A 245 -6.81 4.29 -2.52
C ASP A 245 -7.01 4.97 -3.89
N ASN A 246 -8.26 5.18 -4.30
CA ASN A 246 -8.62 5.69 -5.61
C ASN A 246 -9.52 6.94 -5.57
N VAL A 247 -9.54 7.68 -4.46
CA VAL A 247 -10.12 9.02 -4.44
C VAL A 247 -9.25 10.05 -5.18
N ALA A 248 -9.80 11.23 -5.45
CA ALA A 248 -9.07 12.30 -6.12
C ALA A 248 -7.78 12.67 -5.36
N PRO A 249 -6.59 12.72 -6.02
CA PRO A 249 -5.31 12.72 -5.30
C PRO A 249 -5.08 13.90 -4.33
N HIS A 250 -5.64 15.06 -4.65
CA HIS A 250 -5.54 16.25 -3.80
C HIS A 250 -6.21 16.05 -2.42
N LEU A 251 -7.16 15.11 -2.32
CA LEU A 251 -7.83 14.78 -1.06
C LEU A 251 -6.91 14.06 -0.07
N TYR A 252 -5.79 13.46 -0.50
CA TYR A 252 -4.83 12.88 0.44
C TYR A 252 -3.91 13.91 1.10
N ALA A 253 -4.01 15.21 0.78
CA ALA A 253 -3.11 16.21 1.36
C ALA A 253 -3.18 16.26 2.91
N PRO A 254 -4.35 16.24 3.57
CA PRO A 254 -4.42 16.17 5.02
C PRO A 254 -3.89 14.86 5.61
N VAL A 255 -4.15 13.72 4.94
CA VAL A 255 -3.62 12.39 5.32
C VAL A 255 -2.09 12.40 5.30
N THR A 256 -1.52 12.93 4.22
CA THR A 256 -0.08 13.06 4.02
C THR A 256 0.53 13.99 5.07
N SER A 257 -0.08 15.16 5.30
CA SER A 257 0.41 16.12 6.29
C SER A 257 0.41 15.54 7.70
N TYR A 258 -0.63 14.78 8.06
CA TYR A 258 -0.70 14.10 9.35
C TYR A 258 0.40 13.04 9.49
N LEU A 259 0.55 12.17 8.49
CA LEU A 259 1.55 11.10 8.49
C LEU A 259 2.97 11.65 8.63
N LEU A 260 3.31 12.68 7.87
CA LEU A 260 4.64 13.30 7.91
C LEU A 260 4.91 13.95 9.27
N ALA A 261 3.97 14.72 9.81
CA ALA A 261 4.13 15.35 11.13
C ALA A 261 4.28 14.31 12.25
N ALA A 262 3.46 13.25 12.23
CA ALA A 262 3.56 12.16 13.20
C ALA A 262 4.90 11.42 13.12
N ALA A 263 5.48 11.31 11.92
CA ALA A 263 6.78 10.69 11.69
C ALA A 263 7.98 11.62 11.95
N GLY A 264 7.76 12.94 12.08
CA GLY A 264 8.83 13.95 12.14
C GLY A 264 9.52 14.17 10.78
N LEU A 265 8.75 14.14 9.70
CA LEU A 265 9.19 14.23 8.30
C LEU A 265 8.64 15.45 7.56
N ASP A 266 8.01 16.40 8.28
CA ASP A 266 7.46 17.63 7.72
C ASP A 266 8.55 18.60 7.21
#